data_AF-A0A822A5G8-F1
#
_entry.id   AF-A0A822A5G8-F1
#
_cell.length_a   1.000
_cell.length_b   1.000
_cell.length_c   1.000
_cell.angle_alpha   90.00
_cell.angle_beta   90.00
_cell.angle_gamma   90.00
#
_symmetry.space_group_name_H-M   'P 1'
#
loop_
_entity.id
_entity.type
_entity.pdbx_description
1 polymer ?
#
loop_
_entity_poly.entity_id
_entity_poly.type
_entity_poly.pdbx_seq_one_letter_code
_entity_poly.pdbx_strand_id
1 'polypeptide(L)'
;PIEAKFVRWQTEQIVNWLYGIGLGQYASECRKYFKNGLQLLNATPQELEKKMGMRNPLHRKKIQLYLNSLCTGQTEVNCLDTHWVLRWLDDIGLPQYKEYFAESKVDGQVLNNLTLEDIINLNITNELHHLSIKRSIQVLRFNNFNPTYLKRRPSPDDKNDIDEIMYWSNHRFMEWLRSIDLSEYAPNLRGSGVCGALIVLELRFNVSTLAEILSIPTSRTLLRRHLSMRFQELIGNDLQNRKNQYEKSPNCQPLTLHTKIKFSRGLFSHRRSHSIDIDDLICPINDNNIINGISPCLKHYQRKGSSMVDNLENEFVLAHDSPTTVV
;
A
#
# COMPACT_ATOMS: atom_id res chain seq x y z
N PRO A 1 -12.05 -2.63 -27.26
CA PRO A 1 -11.34 -1.94 -26.15
C PRO A 1 -12.35 -1.29 -25.18
N ILE A 2 -12.11 -1.37 -23.87
CA ILE A 2 -12.99 -0.81 -22.83
C ILE A 2 -13.14 0.71 -23.00
N GLU A 3 -12.06 1.40 -23.34
CA GLU A 3 -12.04 2.82 -23.72
C GLU A 3 -13.08 3.19 -24.78
N ALA A 4 -13.18 2.42 -25.86
CA ALA A 4 -14.14 2.68 -26.95
C ALA A 4 -15.60 2.57 -26.49
N LYS A 5 -15.87 1.78 -25.45
CA LYS A 5 -17.19 1.72 -24.81
C LYS A 5 -17.39 2.94 -23.91
N PHE A 6 -16.40 3.30 -23.10
CA PHE A 6 -16.46 4.43 -22.16
C PHE A 6 -16.72 5.76 -22.86
N VAL A 7 -16.06 6.02 -24.00
CA VAL A 7 -16.26 7.24 -24.81
C VAL A 7 -17.73 7.49 -25.17
N ARG A 8 -18.51 6.42 -25.34
CA ARG A 8 -19.94 6.46 -25.71
C ARG A 8 -20.90 6.52 -24.52
N TRP A 9 -20.38 6.43 -23.29
CA TRP A 9 -21.20 6.49 -22.09
C TRP A 9 -21.94 7.81 -22.00
N GLN A 10 -23.21 7.73 -21.64
CA GLN A 10 -24.06 8.88 -21.33
C GLN A 10 -23.87 9.33 -19.89
N THR A 11 -24.34 10.53 -19.56
CA THR A 11 -24.20 11.14 -18.23
C THR A 11 -24.55 10.20 -17.07
N GLU A 12 -25.69 9.50 -17.11
CA GLU A 12 -26.06 8.62 -15.99
C GLU A 12 -25.15 7.39 -15.84
N GLN A 13 -24.58 6.88 -16.94
CA GLN A 13 -23.60 5.80 -16.87
C GLN A 13 -22.29 6.28 -16.20
N ILE A 14 -21.86 7.50 -16.52
CA ILE A 14 -20.71 8.15 -15.86
C ILE A 14 -20.98 8.35 -14.38
N VAL A 15 -22.18 8.81 -14.02
CA VAL A 15 -22.57 9.02 -12.63
C VAL A 15 -22.60 7.71 -11.85
N ASN A 16 -23.19 6.66 -12.40
CA ASN A 16 -23.21 5.33 -11.78
C ASN A 16 -21.79 4.81 -11.56
N TRP A 17 -20.89 5.02 -12.53
CA TRP A 17 -19.48 4.70 -12.39
C TRP A 17 -18.78 5.51 -11.29
N LEU A 18 -19.07 6.81 -11.14
CA LEU A 18 -18.56 7.62 -10.03
C LEU A 18 -18.97 7.04 -8.67
N TYR A 19 -20.21 6.56 -8.54
CA TYR A 19 -20.64 5.84 -7.33
C TYR A 19 -19.83 4.55 -7.13
N GLY A 20 -19.63 3.76 -8.20
CA GLY A 20 -18.86 2.53 -8.17
C GLY A 20 -17.42 2.72 -7.68
N ILE A 21 -16.75 3.81 -8.06
CA ILE A 21 -15.39 4.13 -7.59
C ILE A 21 -15.36 4.90 -6.25
N GLY A 22 -16.51 5.07 -5.58
CA GLY A 22 -16.61 5.72 -4.27
C GLY A 22 -16.55 7.26 -4.29
N LEU A 23 -16.83 7.88 -5.45
CA LEU A 23 -16.84 9.33 -5.68
C LEU A 23 -18.25 9.88 -5.98
N GLY A 24 -19.30 9.16 -5.58
CA GLY A 24 -20.69 9.54 -5.80
C GLY A 24 -21.09 10.92 -5.27
N GLN A 25 -20.37 11.44 -4.28
CA GLN A 25 -20.54 12.80 -3.77
C GLN A 25 -20.39 13.90 -4.84
N TYR A 26 -19.72 13.61 -5.96
CA TYR A 26 -19.55 14.54 -7.08
C TYR A 26 -20.58 14.37 -8.21
N ALA A 27 -21.53 13.43 -8.06
CA ALA A 27 -22.51 13.09 -9.09
C ALA A 27 -23.35 14.29 -9.56
N SER A 28 -23.78 15.16 -8.62
CA SER A 28 -24.61 16.33 -8.95
C SER A 28 -23.90 17.28 -9.90
N GLU A 29 -22.65 17.65 -9.59
CA GLU A 29 -21.86 18.53 -10.45
C GLU A 29 -21.45 17.82 -11.74
N CYS A 30 -21.17 16.52 -11.70
CA CYS A 30 -20.88 15.72 -12.89
C CYS A 30 -21.99 15.84 -13.94
N ARG A 31 -23.26 15.70 -13.53
CA ARG A 31 -24.42 15.79 -14.43
C ARG A 31 -24.52 17.13 -15.16
N LYS A 32 -24.11 18.21 -14.49
CA LYS A 32 -24.16 19.56 -15.07
C LYS A 32 -23.15 19.71 -16.20
N TYR A 33 -21.92 19.23 -15.99
CA TYR A 33 -20.78 19.56 -16.87
C TYR A 33 -20.34 18.46 -17.84
N PHE A 34 -20.59 17.18 -17.56
CA PHE A 34 -20.13 16.07 -18.40
C PHE A 34 -21.32 15.33 -19.05
N LYS A 35 -21.41 15.43 -20.38
CA LYS A 35 -22.50 14.87 -21.20
C LYS A 35 -22.20 13.50 -21.78
N ASN A 36 -20.93 13.19 -21.96
CA ASN A 36 -20.49 11.89 -22.44
C ASN A 36 -19.09 11.53 -21.91
N GLY A 37 -18.73 10.26 -22.02
CA GLY A 37 -17.46 9.76 -21.51
C GLY A 37 -16.23 10.39 -22.17
N LEU A 38 -16.33 10.83 -23.43
CA LEU A 38 -15.24 11.56 -24.10
C LEU A 38 -14.86 12.87 -23.38
N GLN A 39 -15.87 13.63 -22.94
CA GLN A 39 -15.63 14.88 -22.21
C GLN A 39 -14.92 14.64 -20.87
N LEU A 40 -15.27 13.54 -20.19
CA LEU A 40 -14.63 13.18 -18.93
C LEU A 40 -13.23 12.60 -19.15
N LEU A 41 -13.04 11.80 -20.21
CA LEU A 41 -11.74 11.22 -20.57
C LEU A 41 -10.69 12.29 -20.85
N ASN A 42 -11.10 13.39 -21.50
CA ASN A 42 -10.22 14.52 -21.82
C ASN A 42 -10.13 15.57 -20.70
N ALA A 43 -10.78 15.35 -19.56
CA ALA A 43 -10.80 16.34 -18.48
C ALA A 43 -9.45 16.45 -17.78
N THR A 44 -8.94 17.67 -17.69
CA THR A 44 -7.73 17.98 -16.91
C THR A 44 -8.02 18.00 -15.40
N PRO A 45 -7.00 17.82 -14.53
CA PRO A 45 -7.19 17.94 -13.08
C PRO A 45 -7.81 19.28 -12.66
N GLN A 46 -7.40 20.38 -13.32
CA GLN A 46 -7.91 21.72 -13.06
C GLN A 46 -9.39 21.86 -13.45
N GLU A 47 -9.81 21.19 -14.53
CA GLU A 47 -11.22 21.14 -14.89
C GLU A 47 -12.04 20.29 -13.91
N LEU A 48 -11.52 19.16 -13.44
CA LEU A 48 -12.19 18.36 -12.40
C LEU A 48 -12.35 19.17 -11.11
N GLU A 49 -11.33 19.91 -10.70
CA GLU A 49 -11.41 20.82 -9.55
C GLU A 49 -12.48 21.90 -9.75
N LYS A 50 -12.44 22.61 -10.88
CA LYS A 50 -13.34 23.74 -11.16
C LYS A 50 -14.79 23.31 -11.42
N LYS A 51 -15.00 22.30 -12.26
CA LYS A 51 -16.33 21.85 -12.71
C LYS A 51 -17.00 20.94 -11.68
N MET A 52 -16.25 20.07 -10.99
CA MET A 52 -16.80 19.11 -10.02
C MET A 52 -16.61 19.54 -8.57
N GLY A 53 -15.91 20.65 -8.31
CA GLY A 53 -15.62 21.10 -6.93
C GLY A 53 -14.70 20.15 -6.17
N MET A 54 -13.91 19.33 -6.87
CA MET A 54 -13.00 18.36 -6.25
C MET A 54 -11.81 19.08 -5.66
N ARG A 55 -11.86 19.46 -4.38
CA ARG A 55 -10.74 20.11 -3.66
C ARG A 55 -9.64 19.14 -3.23
N ASN A 56 -9.99 17.90 -2.89
CA ASN A 56 -9.02 16.89 -2.50
C ASN A 56 -8.23 16.39 -3.74
N PRO A 57 -6.89 16.51 -3.76
CA PRO A 57 -6.06 16.07 -4.89
C PRO A 57 -6.17 14.58 -5.19
N LEU A 58 -6.33 13.74 -4.17
CA LEU A 58 -6.44 12.29 -4.34
C LEU A 58 -7.74 11.86 -5.01
N HIS A 59 -8.83 12.63 -4.88
CA HIS A 59 -10.05 12.36 -5.63
C HIS A 59 -9.86 12.61 -7.14
N ARG A 60 -9.15 13.69 -7.48
CA ARG A 60 -8.81 14.01 -8.87
C ARG A 60 -7.88 12.96 -9.46
N LYS A 61 -6.83 12.61 -8.70
CA LYS A 61 -5.87 11.55 -9.06
C LYS A 61 -6.57 10.21 -9.27
N LYS A 62 -7.49 9.85 -8.38
CA LYS A 62 -8.29 8.62 -8.51
C LYS A 62 -9.01 8.57 -9.86
N ILE A 63 -9.76 9.60 -10.25
CA ILE A 63 -10.42 9.64 -11.57
C ILE A 63 -9.39 9.47 -12.69
N GLN A 64 -8.28 10.20 -12.66
CA GLN A 64 -7.27 10.09 -13.70
C GLN A 64 -6.67 8.68 -13.81
N LEU A 65 -6.40 8.03 -12.68
CA LEU A 65 -5.87 6.66 -12.67
C LEU A 65 -6.86 5.66 -13.26
N TYR A 66 -8.15 5.80 -12.95
CA TYR A 66 -9.16 4.93 -13.56
C TYR A 66 -9.32 5.23 -15.05
N LEU A 67 -9.37 6.50 -15.47
CA LEU A 67 -9.43 6.86 -16.89
C LEU A 67 -8.24 6.29 -17.66
N ASN A 68 -7.03 6.42 -17.12
CA ASN A 68 -5.82 5.82 -17.70
C ASN A 68 -5.92 4.29 -17.78
N SER A 69 -6.49 3.64 -16.76
CA SER A 69 -6.68 2.17 -16.76
C SER A 69 -7.64 1.69 -17.87
N LEU A 70 -8.62 2.52 -18.26
CA LEU A 70 -9.52 2.20 -19.37
C LEU A 70 -8.78 2.19 -20.72
N CYS A 71 -7.77 3.05 -20.88
CA CYS A 71 -6.92 3.12 -22.06
C CYS A 71 -5.87 1.98 -22.09
N THR A 72 -5.27 1.64 -20.95
CA THR A 72 -4.21 0.62 -20.87
C THR A 72 -4.71 -0.80 -20.66
N GLY A 73 -5.96 -0.98 -20.22
CA GLY A 73 -6.56 -2.29 -19.92
C GLY A 73 -6.11 -2.91 -18.59
N GLN A 74 -5.32 -2.19 -17.78
CA GLN A 74 -4.81 -2.69 -16.49
C GLN A 74 -5.88 -2.57 -15.40
N THR A 75 -6.60 -3.65 -15.11
CA THR A 75 -7.72 -3.65 -14.14
C THR A 75 -7.49 -4.50 -12.90
N GLU A 76 -6.38 -5.25 -12.83
CA GLU A 76 -6.09 -6.20 -11.74
C GLU A 76 -6.08 -5.55 -10.34
N VAL A 77 -5.69 -4.28 -10.27
CA VAL A 77 -5.58 -3.51 -9.03
C VAL A 77 -6.96 -3.05 -8.50
N ASN A 78 -7.98 -3.02 -9.35
CA ASN A 78 -9.31 -2.48 -9.02
C ASN A 78 -10.11 -3.37 -8.06
N CYS A 79 -9.62 -4.57 -7.73
CA CYS A 79 -10.27 -5.47 -6.78
C CYS A 79 -10.16 -5.03 -5.31
N LEU A 80 -9.27 -4.08 -5.00
CA LEU A 80 -9.05 -3.60 -3.62
C LEU A 80 -9.79 -2.28 -3.40
N ASP A 81 -10.96 -2.35 -2.79
CA ASP A 81 -11.75 -1.15 -2.46
C ASP A 81 -11.14 -0.34 -1.29
N THR A 82 -11.72 0.85 -1.04
CA THR A 82 -11.28 1.69 0.08
C THR A 82 -11.42 0.98 1.43
N HIS A 83 -12.46 0.16 1.63
CA HIS A 83 -12.63 -0.55 2.89
C HIS A 83 -11.51 -1.59 3.14
N TRP A 84 -11.08 -2.30 2.09
CA TRP A 84 -9.95 -3.18 2.13
C TRP A 84 -8.67 -2.43 2.49
N VAL A 85 -8.40 -1.27 1.87
CA VAL A 85 -7.22 -0.45 2.19
C VAL A 85 -7.24 0.02 3.65
N LEU A 86 -8.40 0.38 4.20
CA LEU A 86 -8.52 0.76 5.61
C LEU A 86 -8.20 -0.40 6.55
N ARG A 87 -8.64 -1.62 6.25
CA ARG A 87 -8.26 -2.82 7.03
C ARG A 87 -6.78 -3.15 6.87
N TRP A 88 -6.25 -2.99 5.66
CA TRP A 88 -4.83 -3.18 5.37
C TRP A 88 -3.93 -2.25 6.18
N LEU A 89 -4.36 -1.02 6.48
CA LEU A 89 -3.65 -0.13 7.41
C LEU A 89 -3.53 -0.70 8.82
N ASP A 90 -4.51 -1.45 9.33
CA ASP A 90 -4.34 -2.19 10.59
C ASP A 90 -3.30 -3.31 10.43
N ASP A 91 -3.39 -4.05 9.33
CA ASP A 91 -2.53 -5.19 9.06
C ASP A 91 -1.06 -4.79 8.94
N ILE A 92 -0.74 -3.60 8.44
CA ILE A 92 0.65 -3.09 8.37
C ILE A 92 1.06 -2.30 9.63
N GLY A 93 0.16 -2.15 10.61
CA GLY A 93 0.44 -1.48 11.88
C GLY A 93 0.39 0.04 11.83
N LEU A 94 -0.41 0.62 10.92
CA LEU A 94 -0.60 2.07 10.74
C LEU A 94 -2.07 2.52 10.84
N PRO A 95 -2.85 2.08 11.85
CA PRO A 95 -4.27 2.44 11.98
C PRO A 95 -4.54 3.94 12.14
N GLN A 96 -3.56 4.71 12.62
CA GLN A 96 -3.69 6.16 12.82
C GLN A 96 -3.90 6.97 11.54
N TYR A 97 -3.63 6.40 10.37
CA TYR A 97 -3.81 7.10 9.08
C TYR A 97 -5.15 6.78 8.39
N LYS A 98 -6.00 5.95 9.01
CA LYS A 98 -7.27 5.51 8.42
C LYS A 98 -8.19 6.65 8.02
N GLU A 99 -8.33 7.67 8.86
CA GLU A 99 -9.21 8.80 8.59
C GLU A 99 -8.78 9.53 7.31
N TYR A 100 -7.49 9.86 7.18
CA TYR A 100 -6.94 10.51 5.97
C TYR A 100 -7.13 9.67 4.70
N PHE A 101 -6.96 8.34 4.78
CA PHE A 101 -7.18 7.45 3.65
C PHE A 101 -8.67 7.33 3.29
N ALA A 102 -9.56 7.30 4.28
CA ALA A 102 -11.01 7.19 4.10
C ALA A 102 -11.60 8.48 3.50
N GLU A 103 -11.16 9.63 3.99
CA GLU A 103 -11.54 10.95 3.47
C GLU A 103 -11.05 11.16 2.03
N SER A 104 -9.86 10.63 1.71
CA SER A 104 -9.24 10.72 0.38
C SER A 104 -9.62 9.60 -0.58
N LYS A 105 -10.51 8.69 -0.17
CA LYS A 105 -11.03 7.57 -0.97
C LYS A 105 -9.93 6.70 -1.60
N VAL A 106 -8.83 6.50 -0.86
CA VAL A 106 -7.71 5.67 -1.32
C VAL A 106 -8.18 4.23 -1.46
N ASP A 107 -8.04 3.67 -2.65
CA ASP A 107 -8.29 2.27 -2.98
C ASP A 107 -7.00 1.64 -3.54
N GLY A 108 -7.05 0.40 -4.04
CA GLY A 108 -5.89 -0.28 -4.61
C GLY A 108 -5.22 0.52 -5.73
N GLN A 109 -6.02 1.11 -6.61
CA GLN A 109 -5.54 1.87 -7.76
C GLN A 109 -4.74 3.10 -7.29
N VAL A 110 -5.29 3.86 -6.34
CA VAL A 110 -4.58 5.00 -5.74
C VAL A 110 -3.36 4.53 -4.96
N LEU A 111 -3.49 3.46 -4.16
CA LEU A 111 -2.43 2.90 -3.33
C LEU A 111 -1.20 2.50 -4.15
N ASN A 112 -1.41 1.82 -5.28
CA ASN A 112 -0.34 1.41 -6.19
C ASN A 112 0.40 2.59 -6.84
N ASN A 113 -0.22 3.77 -6.85
CA ASN A 113 0.23 4.95 -7.56
C ASN A 113 0.51 6.15 -6.63
N LEU A 114 0.64 5.92 -5.32
CA LEU A 114 0.99 6.98 -4.37
C LEU A 114 2.36 7.57 -4.69
N THR A 115 2.43 8.90 -4.69
CA THR A 115 3.68 9.66 -4.79
C THR A 115 4.11 10.20 -3.43
N LEU A 116 5.31 10.76 -3.35
CA LEU A 116 5.76 11.44 -2.12
C LEU A 116 4.84 12.61 -1.75
N GLU A 117 4.32 13.36 -2.73
CA GLU A 117 3.33 14.41 -2.48
C GLU A 117 2.07 13.85 -1.80
N ASP A 118 1.55 12.72 -2.28
CA ASP A 118 0.36 12.10 -1.71
C ASP A 118 0.58 11.66 -0.26
N ILE A 119 1.75 11.10 0.05
CA ILE A 119 2.12 10.70 1.41
C ILE A 119 2.12 11.91 2.36
N ILE A 120 2.57 13.08 1.90
CA ILE A 120 2.48 14.33 2.67
C ILE A 120 1.02 14.74 2.84
N ASN A 121 0.22 14.70 1.78
CA ASN A 121 -1.20 15.05 1.81
C ASN A 121 -2.02 14.11 2.72
N LEU A 122 -1.55 12.88 2.93
CA LEU A 122 -2.10 11.90 3.87
C LEU A 122 -1.55 12.06 5.30
N ASN A 123 -0.80 13.14 5.58
CA ASN A 123 -0.17 13.46 6.86
C ASN A 123 0.84 12.42 7.36
N ILE A 124 1.48 11.68 6.44
CA ILE A 124 2.52 10.72 6.76
C ILE A 124 3.88 11.40 6.60
N THR A 125 4.45 11.88 7.71
CA THR A 125 5.74 12.59 7.71
C THR A 125 6.90 11.75 8.25
N ASN A 126 6.60 10.62 8.88
CA ASN A 126 7.59 9.73 9.50
C ASN A 126 8.22 8.80 8.45
N GLU A 127 9.56 8.75 8.41
CA GLU A 127 10.31 7.93 7.45
C GLU A 127 10.04 6.42 7.62
N LEU A 128 9.95 5.93 8.86
CA LEU A 128 9.64 4.53 9.16
C LEU A 128 8.27 4.14 8.60
N HIS A 129 7.27 5.00 8.77
CA HIS A 129 5.91 4.75 8.28
C HIS A 129 5.86 4.75 6.76
N HIS A 130 6.61 5.66 6.12
CA HIS A 130 6.74 5.67 4.66
C HIS A 130 7.40 4.38 4.14
N LEU A 131 8.48 3.91 4.78
CA LEU A 131 9.12 2.63 4.42
C LEU A 131 8.17 1.45 4.63
N SER A 132 7.38 1.45 5.70
CA SER A 132 6.36 0.43 5.95
C SER A 132 5.34 0.35 4.80
N ILE A 133 4.79 1.49 4.38
CA ILE A 133 3.85 1.56 3.25
C ILE A 133 4.53 1.14 1.96
N LYS A 134 5.74 1.68 1.66
CA LYS A 134 6.52 1.33 0.47
C LYS A 134 6.72 -0.18 0.35
N ARG A 135 7.26 -0.83 1.40
CA ARG A 135 7.54 -2.27 1.38
C ARG A 135 6.25 -3.09 1.32
N SER A 136 5.18 -2.63 1.96
CA SER A 136 3.91 -3.34 1.92
C SER A 136 3.24 -3.27 0.53
N ILE A 137 3.35 -2.15 -0.18
CA ILE A 137 2.95 -2.03 -1.60
C ILE A 137 3.80 -2.94 -2.48
N GLN A 138 5.11 -3.01 -2.23
CA GLN A 138 6.03 -3.91 -2.95
C GLN A 138 5.57 -5.38 -2.82
N VAL A 139 5.21 -5.82 -1.61
CA VAL A 139 4.68 -7.17 -1.37
C VAL A 139 3.30 -7.40 -2.00
N LEU A 140 2.43 -6.38 -2.02
CA LEU A 140 1.15 -6.45 -2.73
C LEU A 140 1.35 -6.74 -4.22
N ARG A 141 2.30 -6.04 -4.86
CA ARG A 141 2.65 -6.25 -6.27
C ARG A 141 3.21 -7.64 -6.53
N PHE A 142 4.08 -8.16 -5.64
CA PHE A 142 4.57 -9.54 -5.75
C PHE A 142 3.46 -10.60 -5.72
N ASN A 143 2.34 -10.26 -5.10
CA ASN A 143 1.16 -11.13 -4.99
C ASN A 143 0.05 -10.77 -5.98
N ASN A 144 0.34 -9.97 -7.02
CA ASN A 144 -0.63 -9.50 -8.01
C ASN A 144 -1.89 -8.92 -7.35
N PHE A 145 -1.72 -8.14 -6.28
CA PHE A 145 -2.81 -7.52 -5.52
C PHE A 145 -3.83 -8.51 -4.94
N ASN A 146 -3.44 -9.76 -4.68
CA ASN A 146 -4.31 -10.73 -4.01
C ASN A 146 -4.77 -10.20 -2.63
N PRO A 147 -6.08 -10.01 -2.38
CA PRO A 147 -6.60 -9.43 -1.15
C PRO A 147 -6.34 -10.26 0.12
N THR A 148 -5.98 -11.54 -0.03
CA THR A 148 -5.75 -12.47 1.08
C THR A 148 -4.29 -12.87 1.26
N TYR A 149 -3.34 -12.09 0.73
CA TYR A 149 -1.90 -12.42 0.81
C TYR A 149 -1.34 -12.40 2.25
N LEU A 150 -1.95 -11.65 3.17
CA LEU A 150 -1.44 -11.43 4.53
C LEU A 150 -1.77 -12.56 5.50
N LYS A 151 -0.76 -12.96 6.28
CA LYS A 151 -0.89 -13.83 7.45
C LYS A 151 -1.21 -13.01 8.70
N ARG A 152 -2.43 -13.20 9.21
CA ARG A 152 -2.93 -12.51 10.41
C ARG A 152 -2.77 -13.32 11.68
N ARG A 153 -2.80 -14.64 11.59
CA ARG A 153 -2.78 -15.56 12.74
C ARG A 153 -1.68 -16.60 12.59
N PRO A 154 -1.12 -17.12 13.69
CA PRO A 154 -0.25 -18.28 13.65
C PRO A 154 -0.96 -19.49 13.04
N SER A 155 -0.26 -20.23 12.19
CA SER A 155 -0.71 -21.52 11.67
C SER A 155 0.17 -22.64 12.24
N PRO A 156 -0.37 -23.83 12.56
CA PRO A 156 0.45 -25.00 12.93
C PRO A 156 1.48 -25.38 11.85
N ASP A 157 1.17 -25.07 10.59
CA ASP A 157 2.02 -25.34 9.43
C ASP A 157 2.97 -24.18 9.10
N ASP A 158 3.05 -23.13 9.95
CA ASP A 158 3.95 -22.00 9.71
C ASP A 158 5.41 -22.48 9.78
N LYS A 159 6.05 -22.51 8.61
CA LYS A 159 7.51 -22.58 8.53
C LYS A 159 8.08 -21.20 8.80
N ASN A 160 9.19 -21.13 9.51
CA ASN A 160 9.96 -19.89 9.69
C ASN A 160 10.81 -19.59 8.44
N ASP A 161 10.18 -19.66 7.27
CA ASP A 161 10.80 -19.31 6.00
C ASP A 161 10.63 -17.81 5.75
N ILE A 162 11.64 -17.17 5.16
CA ILE A 162 11.65 -15.72 4.92
C ILE A 162 10.44 -15.27 4.08
N ASP A 163 10.04 -16.09 3.11
CA ASP A 163 8.87 -15.82 2.26
C ASP A 163 7.58 -15.79 3.09
N GLU A 164 7.45 -16.64 4.11
CA GLU A 164 6.29 -16.67 4.99
C GLU A 164 6.26 -15.47 5.93
N ILE A 165 7.42 -15.07 6.44
CA ILE A 165 7.56 -13.90 7.33
C ILE A 165 7.23 -12.61 6.59
N MET A 166 7.57 -12.51 5.30
CA MET A 166 7.26 -11.34 4.47
C MET A 166 5.76 -11.00 4.49
N TYR A 167 4.90 -12.01 4.63
CA TYR A 167 3.45 -11.86 4.64
C TYR A 167 2.86 -11.63 6.04
N TRP A 168 3.66 -11.55 7.09
CA TRP A 168 3.15 -11.32 8.44
C TRP A 168 2.58 -9.92 8.61
N SER A 169 1.33 -9.86 9.06
CA SER A 169 0.74 -8.63 9.60
C SER A 169 1.45 -8.18 10.89
N ASN A 170 1.24 -6.92 11.26
CA ASN A 170 1.60 -6.35 12.55
C ASN A 170 1.07 -7.20 13.71
N HIS A 171 -0.19 -7.65 13.61
CA HIS A 171 -0.78 -8.53 14.63
C HIS A 171 -0.08 -9.88 14.73
N ARG A 172 0.26 -10.51 13.60
CA ARG A 172 1.03 -11.76 13.61
C ARG A 172 2.40 -11.59 14.27
N PHE A 173 3.04 -10.43 14.08
CA PHE A 173 4.31 -10.09 14.73
C PHE A 173 4.15 -9.83 16.24
N MET A 174 3.04 -9.23 16.67
CA MET A 174 2.66 -9.15 18.09
C MET A 174 2.48 -10.55 18.71
N GLU A 175 1.84 -11.50 18.01
CA GLU A 175 1.73 -12.89 18.47
C GLU A 175 3.10 -13.57 18.56
N TRP A 176 4.01 -13.29 17.62
CA TRP A 176 5.38 -13.79 17.71
C TRP A 176 6.10 -13.27 18.96
N LEU A 177 5.99 -11.98 19.29
CA LEU A 177 6.56 -11.46 20.55
C LEU A 177 6.01 -12.18 21.79
N ARG A 178 4.72 -12.50 21.82
CA ARG A 178 4.12 -13.27 22.92
C ARG A 178 4.73 -14.68 23.00
N SER A 179 4.95 -15.32 21.87
CA SER A 179 5.53 -16.68 21.81
C SER A 179 7.00 -16.76 22.26
N ILE A 180 7.70 -15.63 22.32
CA ILE A 180 9.10 -15.54 22.78
C ILE A 180 9.22 -14.85 24.14
N ASP A 181 8.17 -14.89 24.96
CA ASP A 181 8.14 -14.32 26.31
C ASP A 181 8.32 -12.80 26.38
N LEU A 182 7.92 -12.07 25.33
CA LEU A 182 7.96 -10.60 25.26
C LEU A 182 6.55 -9.99 25.14
N SER A 183 5.55 -10.63 25.73
CA SER A 183 4.15 -10.21 25.62
C SER A 183 3.87 -8.80 26.14
N GLU A 184 4.60 -8.35 27.17
CA GLU A 184 4.45 -7.01 27.75
C GLU A 184 4.84 -5.88 26.77
N TYR A 185 5.71 -6.19 25.79
CA TYR A 185 6.19 -5.22 24.79
C TYR A 185 5.35 -5.21 23.52
N ALA A 186 4.56 -6.25 23.27
CA ALA A 186 3.76 -6.38 22.04
C ALA A 186 2.83 -5.18 21.75
N PRO A 187 2.14 -4.57 22.75
CA PRO A 187 1.31 -3.39 22.50
C PRO A 187 2.05 -2.19 21.89
N ASN A 188 3.37 -2.07 22.14
CA ASN A 188 4.18 -0.97 21.60
C ASN A 188 4.36 -1.03 20.08
N LEU A 189 4.00 -2.15 19.44
CA LEU A 189 3.99 -2.27 17.99
C LEU A 189 2.77 -1.62 17.32
N ARG A 190 1.71 -1.29 18.07
CA ARG A 190 0.53 -0.66 17.50
C ARG A 190 0.87 0.76 17.03
N GLY A 191 0.60 1.04 15.77
CA GLY A 191 0.92 2.35 15.17
C GLY A 191 2.39 2.55 14.80
N SER A 192 3.23 1.53 14.96
CA SER A 192 4.66 1.60 14.63
C SER A 192 4.99 1.39 13.15
N GLY A 193 4.05 0.84 12.37
CA GLY A 193 4.31 0.38 10.99
C GLY A 193 5.11 -0.91 10.87
N VAL A 194 5.40 -1.62 11.97
CA VAL A 194 6.13 -2.89 11.89
C VAL A 194 5.25 -3.97 11.28
N CYS A 195 5.69 -4.52 10.15
CA CYS A 195 5.10 -5.67 9.48
C CYS A 195 6.20 -6.53 8.83
N GLY A 196 5.83 -7.72 8.37
CA GLY A 196 6.74 -8.66 7.72
C GLY A 196 7.47 -8.06 6.51
N ALA A 197 6.74 -7.32 5.67
CA ALA A 197 7.29 -6.64 4.50
C ALA A 197 8.44 -5.69 4.86
N LEU A 198 8.25 -4.86 5.89
CA LEU A 198 9.28 -3.95 6.39
C LEU A 198 10.50 -4.72 6.90
N ILE A 199 10.29 -5.75 7.71
CA ILE A 199 11.39 -6.53 8.32
C ILE A 199 12.23 -7.22 7.27
N VAL A 200 11.59 -7.81 6.25
CA VAL A 200 12.30 -8.61 5.23
C VAL A 200 12.96 -7.73 4.18
N LEU A 201 12.28 -6.69 3.70
CA LEU A 201 12.71 -5.94 2.52
C LEU A 201 13.52 -4.69 2.87
N GLU A 202 13.42 -4.14 4.08
CA GLU A 202 14.20 -2.98 4.49
C GLU A 202 15.47 -3.39 5.24
N LEU A 203 16.63 -3.23 4.59
CA LEU A 203 17.92 -3.61 5.20
C LEU A 203 18.32 -2.69 6.36
N ARG A 204 17.82 -1.44 6.39
CA ARG A 204 18.00 -0.50 7.50
C ARG A 204 17.28 -0.94 8.78
N PHE A 205 16.23 -1.76 8.67
CA PHE A 205 15.49 -2.24 9.82
C PHE A 205 16.23 -3.40 10.49
N ASN A 206 16.71 -3.23 11.71
CA ASN A 206 17.45 -4.25 12.46
C ASN A 206 16.90 -4.44 13.88
N VAL A 207 17.52 -5.36 14.65
CA VAL A 207 17.11 -5.63 16.03
C VAL A 207 17.20 -4.38 16.93
N SER A 208 18.16 -3.50 16.68
CA SER A 208 18.31 -2.26 17.44
C SER A 208 17.11 -1.34 17.22
N THR A 209 16.67 -1.17 15.96
CA THR A 209 15.44 -0.44 15.63
C THR A 209 14.21 -1.10 16.27
N LEU A 210 14.08 -2.43 16.20
CA LEU A 210 12.97 -3.14 16.84
C LEU A 210 12.95 -2.92 18.36
N ALA A 211 14.11 -2.97 19.03
CA ALA A 211 14.20 -2.74 20.47
C ALA A 211 13.82 -1.30 20.86
N GLU A 212 14.13 -0.31 20.02
CA GLU A 212 13.68 1.08 20.20
C GLU A 212 12.16 1.19 20.06
N ILE A 213 11.56 0.58 19.03
CA ILE A 213 10.09 0.55 18.83
C ILE A 213 9.41 -0.07 20.04
N LEU A 214 9.96 -1.19 20.54
CA LEU A 214 9.45 -1.88 21.72
C LEU A 214 9.71 -1.11 23.03
N SER A 215 10.39 0.04 22.97
CA SER A 215 10.75 0.85 24.14
C SER A 215 11.56 0.07 25.18
N ILE A 216 12.42 -0.86 24.74
CA ILE A 216 13.31 -1.63 25.61
C ILE A 216 14.58 -0.78 25.87
N PRO A 217 14.89 -0.35 27.10
CA PRO A 217 16.08 0.47 27.36
C PRO A 217 17.39 -0.26 27.04
N THR A 218 18.45 0.47 26.68
CA THR A 218 19.79 -0.09 26.45
C THR A 218 20.39 -0.73 27.71
N SER A 219 19.96 -0.30 28.90
CA SER A 219 20.34 -0.87 30.18
C SER A 219 19.79 -2.30 30.42
N ARG A 220 18.71 -2.70 29.73
CA ARG A 220 18.15 -4.07 29.83
C ARG A 220 18.90 -5.03 28.91
N THR A 221 20.18 -5.25 29.19
CA THR A 221 21.10 -6.01 28.31
C THR A 221 20.68 -7.46 28.09
N LEU A 222 20.22 -8.17 29.13
CA LEU A 222 19.72 -9.55 29.01
C LEU A 222 18.51 -9.65 28.09
N LEU A 223 17.58 -8.70 28.21
CA LEU A 223 16.37 -8.65 27.39
C LEU A 223 16.70 -8.34 25.93
N ARG A 224 17.60 -7.38 25.69
CA ARG A 224 18.08 -7.07 24.33
C ARG A 224 18.84 -8.23 23.70
N ARG A 225 19.62 -8.97 24.49
CA ARG A 225 20.28 -10.21 24.02
C ARG A 225 19.26 -11.27 23.64
N HIS A 226 18.24 -11.48 24.47
CA HIS A 226 17.13 -12.40 24.17
C HIS A 226 16.41 -12.03 22.88
N LEU A 227 15.98 -10.77 22.75
CA LEU A 227 15.36 -10.26 21.52
C LEU A 227 16.27 -10.46 20.29
N SER A 228 17.57 -10.20 20.43
CA SER A 228 18.52 -10.39 19.33
C SER A 228 18.65 -11.84 18.88
N MET A 229 18.74 -12.78 19.83
CA MET A 229 18.79 -14.20 19.48
C MET A 229 17.50 -14.64 18.78
N ARG A 230 16.33 -14.28 19.35
CA ARG A 230 15.03 -14.62 18.77
C ARG A 230 14.77 -13.97 17.41
N PHE A 231 15.21 -12.72 17.23
CA PHE A 231 15.11 -12.05 15.94
C PHE A 231 15.97 -12.73 14.88
N GLN A 232 17.22 -13.11 15.21
CA GLN A 232 18.09 -13.84 14.31
C GLN A 232 17.52 -15.23 13.96
N GLU A 233 16.96 -15.95 14.95
CA GLU A 233 16.25 -17.22 14.73
C GLU A 233 15.07 -17.05 13.77
N LEU A 234 14.32 -15.95 13.89
CA LEU A 234 13.19 -15.65 13.03
C LEU A 234 13.63 -15.36 11.58
N ILE A 235 14.54 -14.42 11.37
CA ILE A 235 14.87 -13.95 10.01
C ILE A 235 15.90 -14.81 9.28
N GLY A 236 16.58 -15.70 10.00
CA GLY A 236 17.64 -16.55 9.47
C GLY A 236 18.96 -15.83 9.23
N ASN A 237 20.03 -16.63 9.11
CA ASN A 237 21.40 -16.12 9.01
C ASN A 237 21.64 -15.30 7.73
N ASP A 238 21.02 -15.67 6.61
CA ASP A 238 21.25 -14.98 5.33
C ASP A 238 20.75 -13.54 5.36
N LEU A 239 19.51 -13.32 5.81
CA LEU A 239 18.95 -11.98 5.91
C LEU A 239 19.66 -11.16 6.99
N GLN A 240 20.02 -11.78 8.13
CA GLN A 240 20.82 -11.13 9.18
C GLN A 240 22.18 -10.66 8.63
N ASN A 241 22.88 -11.50 7.86
CA ASN A 241 24.17 -11.16 7.26
C ASN A 241 24.06 -9.98 6.30
N ARG A 242 23.01 -9.94 5.46
CA ARG A 242 22.81 -8.79 4.56
C ARG A 242 22.51 -7.49 5.31
N LYS A 243 21.71 -7.55 6.38
CA LYS A 243 21.46 -6.38 7.25
C LYS A 243 22.76 -5.88 7.89
N ASN A 244 23.59 -6.79 8.40
CA ASN A 244 24.91 -6.47 8.97
C ASN A 244 25.87 -5.87 7.93
N GLN A 245 25.86 -6.38 6.69
CA GLN A 245 26.66 -5.83 5.59
C GLN A 245 26.23 -4.41 5.22
N TYR A 246 24.92 -4.16 5.15
CA TYR A 246 24.38 -2.82 4.92
C TYR A 246 24.77 -1.87 6.04
N GLU A 247 24.67 -2.30 7.30
CA GLU A 247 25.04 -1.49 8.47
C GLU A 247 26.52 -1.07 8.47
N LYS A 248 27.41 -1.96 7.98
CA LYS A 248 28.84 -1.69 7.84
C LYS A 248 29.21 -0.88 6.58
N SER A 249 28.26 -0.63 5.68
CA SER A 249 28.53 0.09 4.43
C SER A 249 28.79 1.58 4.69
N PRO A 250 29.66 2.24 3.92
CA PRO A 250 30.01 3.66 4.13
C PRO A 250 28.82 4.61 3.89
N ASN A 251 27.79 4.16 3.17
CA ASN A 251 26.56 4.91 2.91
C ASN A 251 25.42 4.54 3.87
N CYS A 252 25.70 3.82 4.96
CA CYS A 252 24.69 3.42 5.93
C CYS A 252 23.97 4.65 6.51
N GLN A 253 22.64 4.64 6.43
CA GLN A 253 21.78 5.63 7.08
C GLN A 253 20.92 4.90 8.11
N PRO A 254 21.15 5.11 9.42
CA PRO A 254 20.36 4.45 10.44
C PRO A 254 18.89 4.86 10.33
N LEU A 255 18.00 3.93 10.63
CA LEU A 255 16.57 4.21 10.73
C LEU A 255 16.25 4.57 12.18
N THR A 256 15.69 5.76 12.39
CA THR A 256 15.29 6.24 13.73
C THR A 256 13.80 6.53 13.78
N LEU A 257 13.20 6.41 14.96
CA LEU A 257 11.74 6.53 15.15
C LEU A 257 11.17 7.89 14.82
N HIS A 258 11.99 8.94 14.89
CA HIS A 258 11.55 10.33 14.75
C HIS A 258 12.05 10.98 13.47
N THR A 259 12.74 10.23 12.59
CA THR A 259 13.20 10.78 11.31
C THR A 259 12.00 11.21 10.49
N LYS A 260 11.97 12.49 10.11
CA LYS A 260 11.02 13.02 9.14
C LYS A 260 11.56 12.88 7.73
N ILE A 261 10.68 12.59 6.78
CA ILE A 261 11.02 12.55 5.37
C ILE A 261 11.45 13.96 4.91
N LYS A 262 12.58 14.03 4.19
CA LYS A 262 13.09 15.27 3.59
C LYS A 262 12.76 15.28 2.10
N PHE A 263 12.20 16.37 1.61
CA PHE A 263 11.80 16.53 0.21
C PHE A 263 12.55 17.70 -0.43
N SER A 264 12.83 17.61 -1.73
CA SER A 264 13.37 18.71 -2.53
C SER A 264 12.31 19.16 -3.53
N ARG A 265 11.73 20.35 -3.34
CA ARG A 265 10.91 20.99 -4.39
C ARG A 265 11.86 21.61 -5.42
N GLY A 266 11.94 20.99 -6.60
CA GLY A 266 12.88 21.38 -7.64
C GLY A 266 12.56 22.74 -8.24
N LEU A 267 13.29 23.79 -7.82
CA LEU A 267 13.46 25.01 -8.62
C LEU A 267 14.93 25.43 -8.76
N PHE A 268 15.83 25.06 -7.83
CA PHE A 268 17.27 25.39 -7.90
C PHE A 268 18.22 24.38 -7.22
N SER A 269 17.83 23.11 -7.11
CA SER A 269 18.69 22.10 -6.48
C SER A 269 19.70 21.55 -7.50
N HIS A 270 20.99 21.86 -7.33
CA HIS A 270 22.06 21.07 -7.94
C HIS A 270 21.81 19.60 -7.62
N ARG A 271 21.62 18.77 -8.65
CA ARG A 271 21.36 17.33 -8.56
C ARG A 271 22.39 16.65 -7.67
N ARG A 272 22.10 16.55 -6.38
CA ARG A 272 22.72 15.56 -5.50
C ARG A 272 22.07 14.23 -5.84
N SER A 273 22.89 13.20 -6.03
CA SER A 273 22.54 11.84 -6.46
C SER A 273 21.48 11.08 -5.61
N HIS A 274 20.82 11.72 -4.64
CA HIS A 274 19.93 11.09 -3.66
C HIS A 274 18.66 11.89 -3.30
N SER A 275 18.30 12.96 -4.01
CA SER A 275 16.99 13.61 -3.78
C SER A 275 15.89 12.92 -4.60
N ILE A 276 14.89 12.34 -3.93
CA ILE A 276 13.67 11.79 -4.57
C ILE A 276 12.76 12.97 -4.93
N ASP A 277 12.20 12.97 -6.14
CA ASP A 277 11.28 14.02 -6.58
C ASP A 277 9.92 13.87 -5.87
N ILE A 278 9.23 14.97 -5.64
CA ILE A 278 7.94 14.95 -4.93
C ILE A 278 6.87 14.20 -5.73
N ASP A 279 7.03 14.17 -7.05
CA ASP A 279 6.15 13.49 -8.00
C ASP A 279 6.51 12.01 -8.21
N ASP A 280 7.62 11.54 -7.64
CA ASP A 280 8.03 10.14 -7.78
C ASP A 280 7.10 9.21 -6.98
N LEU A 281 6.84 8.03 -7.55
CA LEU A 281 6.15 6.96 -6.86
C LEU A 281 6.92 6.54 -5.60
N ILE A 282 6.22 6.38 -4.49
CA ILE A 282 6.83 5.94 -3.23
C ILE A 282 7.41 4.53 -3.34
N CYS A 283 6.79 3.70 -4.17
CA CYS A 283 7.27 2.38 -4.56
C CYS A 283 7.49 2.36 -6.08
N PRO A 284 8.72 2.61 -6.57
CA PRO A 284 9.06 2.50 -7.97
C PRO A 284 8.69 1.13 -8.56
N ILE A 285 8.29 1.07 -9.82
CA ILE A 285 7.91 -0.19 -10.48
C ILE A 285 9.12 -1.12 -10.66
N ASN A 286 10.32 -0.56 -10.82
CA ASN A 286 11.56 -1.32 -10.97
C ASN A 286 11.99 -2.03 -9.68
N ASP A 287 11.54 -1.55 -8.52
CA ASP A 287 11.75 -2.23 -7.23
C ASP A 287 11.01 -3.59 -7.18
N ASN A 288 10.15 -3.89 -8.16
CA ASN A 288 9.51 -5.19 -8.30
C ASN A 288 10.47 -6.29 -8.81
N ASN A 289 11.59 -5.92 -9.46
CA ASN A 289 12.51 -6.86 -10.10
C ASN A 289 13.83 -7.03 -9.33
N ILE A 290 14.25 -6.02 -8.56
CA ILE A 290 15.49 -6.06 -7.79
C ILE A 290 15.14 -6.33 -6.34
N ILE A 291 15.36 -7.57 -5.96
CA ILE A 291 15.38 -7.96 -4.56
C ILE A 291 16.84 -8.22 -4.25
N ASN A 292 17.27 -7.88 -3.04
CA ASN A 292 18.66 -7.99 -2.56
C ASN A 292 19.28 -9.42 -2.66
N GLY A 293 18.71 -10.35 -3.44
CA GLY A 293 19.03 -11.78 -3.53
C GLY A 293 17.87 -12.69 -3.06
N ILE A 294 16.69 -12.16 -2.72
CA ILE A 294 15.51 -12.97 -2.33
C ILE A 294 14.52 -12.94 -3.49
N SER A 295 14.45 -13.96 -4.34
CA SER A 295 13.30 -14.07 -5.26
C SER A 295 12.08 -14.50 -4.45
N PRO A 296 10.91 -13.86 -4.53
CA PRO A 296 9.71 -14.35 -3.86
C PRO A 296 9.43 -15.68 -4.55
N CYS A 297 9.40 -16.78 -3.80
CA CYS A 297 9.04 -18.05 -4.37
C CYS A 297 7.54 -18.00 -4.72
N LEU A 298 7.21 -17.55 -5.94
CA LEU A 298 5.86 -17.56 -6.54
C LEU A 298 5.21 -18.97 -6.58
N LYS A 299 5.88 -20.00 -6.06
CA LYS A 299 5.55 -21.42 -6.25
C LYS A 299 4.32 -21.89 -5.46
N HIS A 300 3.84 -21.17 -4.44
CA HIS A 300 2.82 -21.73 -3.52
C HIS A 300 1.40 -21.16 -3.66
N TYR A 301 1.17 -20.00 -4.30
CA TYR A 301 -0.18 -19.41 -4.39
C TYR A 301 -0.93 -19.66 -5.70
N GLN A 302 -0.30 -20.23 -6.74
CA GLN A 302 -0.97 -20.51 -8.02
C GLN A 302 -1.99 -21.67 -7.97
N ARG A 303 -2.15 -22.40 -6.85
CA ARG A 303 -3.00 -23.60 -6.81
C ARG A 303 -4.44 -23.41 -6.32
N LYS A 304 -4.89 -22.19 -5.96
CA LYS A 304 -6.28 -21.97 -5.48
C LYS A 304 -7.03 -20.76 -6.05
N GLY A 305 -6.48 -20.04 -7.04
CA GLY A 305 -7.08 -18.79 -7.56
C GLY A 305 -7.95 -18.91 -8.82
N SER A 306 -8.20 -20.10 -9.37
CA SER A 306 -8.82 -20.24 -10.69
C SER A 306 -10.36 -20.14 -10.71
N SER A 307 -10.98 -19.35 -9.83
CA SER A 307 -12.46 -19.19 -9.85
C SER A 307 -13.00 -17.79 -9.53
N MET A 308 -12.14 -16.77 -9.36
CA MET A 308 -12.63 -15.40 -9.10
C MET A 308 -12.62 -14.48 -10.33
N VAL A 309 -11.96 -14.87 -11.42
CA VAL A 309 -11.88 -14.05 -12.65
C VAL A 309 -13.22 -14.07 -13.41
N ASP A 310 -14.04 -15.11 -13.24
CA ASP A 310 -15.33 -15.24 -13.93
C ASP A 310 -16.49 -14.46 -13.25
N ASN A 311 -16.26 -13.88 -12.07
CA ASN A 311 -17.31 -13.15 -11.33
C ASN A 311 -17.31 -11.63 -11.59
N LEU A 312 -16.20 -11.05 -12.06
CA LEU A 312 -16.14 -9.61 -12.37
C LEU A 312 -16.74 -9.26 -13.74
N GLU A 313 -16.80 -10.23 -14.68
CA GLU A 313 -17.55 -10.04 -15.94
C GLU A 313 -19.06 -10.06 -15.71
N ASN A 314 -19.54 -10.73 -14.65
CA ASN A 314 -20.98 -10.83 -14.35
C ASN A 314 -21.53 -9.61 -13.58
N GLU A 315 -20.74 -8.94 -12.74
CA GLU A 315 -21.21 -7.74 -12.02
C GLU A 315 -21.36 -6.50 -12.91
N PHE A 316 -20.62 -6.41 -14.02
CA PHE A 316 -20.80 -5.34 -15.02
C PHE A 316 -21.99 -5.58 -15.96
N VAL A 317 -22.49 -6.83 -16.05
CA VAL A 317 -23.61 -7.19 -16.93
C VAL A 317 -24.95 -7.15 -16.19
N LEU A 318 -24.98 -7.43 -14.88
CA LEU A 318 -26.22 -7.51 -14.10
C LEU A 318 -26.83 -6.16 -13.67
N ALA A 319 -26.19 -5.03 -14.00
CA ALA A 319 -26.80 -3.70 -13.87
C ALA A 319 -27.73 -3.33 -15.04
N HIS A 320 -27.86 -4.22 -16.03
CA HIS A 320 -28.75 -4.09 -17.19
C HIS A 320 -29.69 -5.28 -17.27
N ASP A 321 -30.68 -5.34 -16.38
CA ASP A 321 -32.04 -5.79 -16.73
C ASP A 321 -32.96 -5.67 -15.51
N SER A 322 -33.76 -4.62 -15.51
CA SER A 322 -34.99 -4.55 -14.72
C SER A 322 -36.03 -3.86 -15.58
N PRO A 323 -36.95 -4.60 -16.24
CA PRO A 323 -38.09 -3.98 -16.86
C PRO A 323 -39.08 -3.58 -15.77
N THR A 324 -39.25 -2.26 -15.63
CA THR A 324 -40.43 -1.64 -15.04
C THR A 324 -41.67 -2.28 -15.65
N THR A 325 -42.42 -3.07 -14.88
CA THR A 325 -43.78 -3.45 -15.26
C THR A 325 -44.74 -2.71 -14.34
N VAL A 326 -45.39 -1.74 -14.93
CA VAL A 326 -46.61 -1.08 -14.44
C VAL A 326 -47.74 -2.10 -14.52
N VAL A 327 -48.38 -2.42 -13.38
CA VAL A 327 -49.84 -2.49 -13.20
C VAL A 327 -50.14 -2.04 -11.78
#